data_AF-A0A7S1D4Q3-F1
#
_entry.id   AF-A0A7S1D4Q3-F1
#
_cell.length_a   1.000
_cell.length_b   1.000
_cell.length_c   1.000
_cell.angle_alpha   90.00
_cell.angle_beta   90.00
_cell.angle_gamma   90.00
#
_symmetry.space_group_name_H-M   'P 1'
#
loop_
_entity.id
_entity.type
_entity.pdbx_description
1 polymer ?
#
loop_
_entity_poly.entity_id
_entity_poly.type
_entity_poly.pdbx_seq_one_letter_code
_entity_poly.pdbx_strand_id
1 'polypeptide(L)'
;CNSVIFKTESEHVEFYYSALQPYVHYIPLRDDFSDLAQQLQWVHTHPGNVTSILRNMREVSKTLYNESITKYLLVLMESYSKLLKWELQPIEEIAKERIVRPLYLKKARF
;
A
#
# COMPACT_ATOMS: atom_id res chain seq x y z
N CYS A 1 -3.96 -15.84 -0.82
CA CYS A 1 -5.09 -16.52 -0.16
C CYS A 1 -6.40 -16.24 -0.91
N ASN A 2 -7.47 -17.00 -0.65
CA ASN A 2 -8.82 -16.79 -1.20
C ASN A 2 -9.85 -16.53 -0.09
N SER A 3 -9.45 -15.72 0.89
CA SER A 3 -10.25 -15.44 2.09
C SER A 3 -10.65 -13.97 2.08
N VAL A 4 -11.87 -13.68 2.51
CA VAL A 4 -12.33 -12.30 2.64
C VAL A 4 -11.58 -11.64 3.80
N ILE A 5 -11.20 -10.38 3.63
CA ILE A 5 -10.47 -9.61 4.64
C ILE A 5 -11.50 -8.81 5.43
N PHE A 6 -11.43 -8.92 6.76
CA PHE A 6 -12.06 -7.98 7.67
C PHE A 6 -11.00 -6.94 8.04
N LYS A 7 -11.24 -5.67 7.73
CA LYS A 7 -10.32 -4.59 8.07
C LYS A 7 -10.95 -3.72 9.13
N THR A 8 -10.28 -3.66 10.28
CA THR A 8 -10.64 -2.76 11.36
C THR A 8 -10.50 -1.30 10.93
N GLU A 9 -11.49 -0.50 11.29
CA GLU A 9 -11.45 0.96 11.25
C GLU A 9 -10.41 1.42 12.25
N SER A 10 -9.46 2.24 11.81
CA SER A 10 -8.46 2.80 12.70
C SER A 10 -7.93 4.09 12.09
N GLU A 11 -7.36 4.93 12.95
CA GLU A 11 -6.65 6.14 12.53
C GLU A 11 -5.30 5.83 11.85
N HIS A 12 -4.83 4.58 11.94
CA HIS A 12 -3.57 4.16 11.35
C HIS A 12 -3.76 3.98 9.84
N VAL A 13 -3.03 4.78 9.07
CA VAL A 13 -3.08 4.76 7.61
C VAL A 13 -1.76 4.30 7.03
N GLU A 14 -1.85 3.42 6.02
CA GLU A 14 -0.72 3.07 5.18
C GLU A 14 -0.87 3.71 3.80
N PHE A 15 0.23 3.89 3.09
CA PHE A 15 0.27 4.62 1.82
C PHE A 15 -0.69 4.09 0.74
N TYR A 16 -1.03 2.80 0.78
CA TYR A 16 -1.90 2.14 -0.20
C TYR A 16 -3.38 2.09 0.22
N TYR A 17 -3.75 2.55 1.41
CA TYR A 17 -5.15 2.46 1.87
C TYR A 17 -6.09 3.31 1.01
N SER A 18 -5.59 4.38 0.38
CA SER A 18 -6.35 5.21 -0.56
C SER A 18 -6.84 4.45 -1.80
N ALA A 19 -6.20 3.32 -2.15
CA ALA A 19 -6.63 2.46 -3.25
C ALA A 19 -7.69 1.42 -2.81
N LEU A 20 -7.96 1.29 -1.52
CA LEU A 20 -8.89 0.31 -0.96
C LEU A 20 -10.20 0.98 -0.53
N GLN A 21 -11.30 0.24 -0.62
CA GLN A 21 -12.65 0.75 -0.35
C GLN A 21 -13.47 -0.32 0.38
N PRO A 22 -14.25 0.07 1.41
CA PRO A 22 -15.10 -0.86 2.15
C PRO A 22 -16.16 -1.45 1.22
N TYR A 23 -16.47 -2.73 1.41
CA TYR A 23 -17.39 -3.55 0.59
C TYR A 23 -17.03 -3.67 -0.91
N VAL A 24 -15.93 -3.07 -1.35
CA VAL A 24 -15.35 -3.28 -2.69
C VAL A 24 -14.14 -4.20 -2.61
N HIS A 25 -13.28 -3.99 -1.62
CA HIS A 25 -11.99 -4.70 -1.46
C HIS A 25 -11.90 -5.48 -0.14
N TYR A 26 -12.65 -5.10 0.88
CA TYR A 26 -12.66 -5.74 2.21
C TYR A 26 -14.00 -5.50 2.93
N ILE A 27 -14.24 -6.19 4.04
CA ILE A 27 -15.37 -5.96 4.94
C ILE A 27 -14.90 -5.03 6.06
N PRO A 28 -15.50 -3.83 6.23
CA PRO A 28 -15.14 -2.96 7.34
C PRO A 28 -15.58 -3.59 8.66
N LEU A 29 -14.82 -3.29 9.71
CA LEU A 29 -15.07 -3.77 11.06
C LEU A 29 -14.78 -2.61 12.01
N ARG A 30 -15.64 -2.36 13.00
CA ARG A 30 -15.41 -1.28 13.97
C ARG A 30 -14.18 -1.58 14.83
N ASP A 31 -13.52 -0.54 15.32
CA ASP A 31 -12.36 -0.62 16.19
C ASP A 31 -12.63 -1.36 17.52
N ASP A 32 -13.85 -1.19 18.03
CA ASP A 32 -14.38 -1.86 19.21
C ASP A 32 -14.94 -3.27 18.94
N PHE A 33 -14.89 -3.74 17.69
CA PHE A 33 -15.41 -5.02 17.23
C PHE A 33 -16.91 -5.25 17.51
N SER A 34 -17.67 -4.21 17.87
CA SER A 34 -19.08 -4.32 18.26
C SER A 34 -19.98 -4.85 17.13
N ASP A 35 -19.57 -4.70 15.88
CA ASP A 35 -20.31 -5.16 14.70
C ASP A 35 -19.80 -6.50 14.13
N LEU A 36 -18.85 -7.17 14.79
CA LEU A 36 -18.24 -8.41 14.26
C LEU A 36 -19.28 -9.49 13.93
N ALA A 37 -20.23 -9.75 14.83
CA ALA A 37 -21.27 -10.75 14.62
C ALA A 37 -22.18 -10.40 13.43
N GLN A 38 -22.51 -9.11 13.28
CA GLN A 38 -23.30 -8.61 12.17
C GLN A 38 -22.55 -8.77 10.84
N GLN A 39 -21.27 -8.42 10.78
CA GLN A 39 -20.46 -8.54 9.57
C GLN A 39 -20.25 -10.01 9.16
N LEU A 40 -20.09 -10.92 10.14
CA LEU A 40 -20.06 -12.37 9.87
C LEU A 40 -21.37 -12.87 9.26
N GLN A 41 -22.52 -12.48 9.84
CA GLN A 41 -23.83 -12.82 9.29
C GLN A 41 -24.02 -12.24 7.88
N TRP A 42 -23.54 -11.03 7.64
CA TRP A 42 -23.59 -10.40 6.32
C TRP A 42 -22.82 -11.23 5.27
N VAL A 43 -21.61 -11.69 5.59
CA VAL A 43 -20.79 -12.54 4.70
C VAL A 43 -21.52 -13.85 4.34
N HIS A 44 -22.19 -14.48 5.30
CA HIS A 44 -22.96 -15.71 5.06
C HIS A 44 -24.20 -15.50 4.21
N THR A 45 -24.83 -14.33 4.29
CA THR A 45 -26.07 -14.01 3.57
C THR A 45 -25.83 -13.38 2.19
N HIS A 46 -24.60 -12.93 1.88
CA HIS A 46 -24.26 -12.24 0.63
C HIS A 46 -23.08 -12.89 -0.13
N PRO A 47 -23.14 -14.20 -0.47
CA PRO A 47 -22.02 -14.91 -1.10
C PRO A 47 -21.58 -14.32 -2.46
N GLY A 48 -22.50 -13.74 -3.23
CA GLY A 48 -22.19 -13.08 -4.51
C GLY A 48 -21.36 -11.80 -4.33
N ASN A 49 -21.68 -11.00 -3.31
CA ASN A 49 -20.89 -9.82 -2.95
C ASN A 49 -19.51 -10.22 -2.46
N VAL A 50 -19.42 -11.24 -1.60
CA VAL A 50 -18.13 -11.76 -1.11
C VAL A 50 -17.24 -12.22 -2.25
N THR A 51 -17.79 -12.92 -3.24
CA THR A 51 -17.06 -13.34 -4.45
C THR A 51 -16.54 -12.14 -5.24
N SER A 52 -17.35 -11.10 -5.37
CA SER A 52 -16.97 -9.86 -6.04
C SER A 52 -15.84 -9.13 -5.29
N ILE A 53 -15.93 -9.05 -3.96
CA ILE A 53 -14.91 -8.47 -3.09
C ILE A 53 -13.58 -9.21 -3.24
N LEU A 54 -13.60 -10.54 -3.18
CA LEU A 54 -12.41 -11.37 -3.36
C LEU A 54 -11.73 -11.13 -4.72
N ARG A 55 -12.52 -11.06 -5.79
CA ARG A 55 -12.02 -10.77 -7.13
C ARG A 55 -11.37 -9.39 -7.18
N ASN A 56 -12.07 -8.36 -6.69
CA ASN A 56 -11.56 -6.98 -6.72
C ASN A 56 -10.28 -6.84 -5.90
N MET A 57 -10.23 -7.43 -4.70
CA MET A 57 -9.04 -7.42 -3.84
C MET A 57 -7.84 -8.09 -4.52
N ARG A 58 -8.07 -9.18 -5.25
CA ARG A 58 -7.02 -9.84 -6.04
C ARG A 58 -6.51 -8.97 -7.16
N GLU A 59 -7.39 -8.28 -7.88
CA GLU A 59 -6.96 -7.39 -8.96
C GLU A 59 -6.20 -6.18 -8.43
N VAL A 60 -6.69 -5.50 -7.39
CA VAL A 60 -5.97 -4.34 -6.83
C VAL A 60 -4.63 -4.75 -6.23
N SER A 61 -4.55 -5.90 -5.55
CA SER A 61 -3.29 -6.33 -4.93
C SER A 61 -2.16 -6.54 -5.94
N LYS A 62 -2.45 -6.93 -7.19
CA LYS A 62 -1.43 -6.98 -8.27
C LYS A 62 -0.77 -5.63 -8.52
N THR A 63 -1.50 -4.54 -8.27
CA THR A 63 -1.03 -3.16 -8.44
C THR A 63 -0.36 -2.59 -7.20
N LEU A 64 -0.43 -3.26 -6.05
CA LEU A 64 0.13 -2.74 -4.79
C LEU A 64 1.58 -3.21 -4.52
N TYR A 65 2.12 -4.13 -5.31
CA TYR A 65 3.45 -4.71 -5.10
C TYR A 65 4.53 -4.21 -6.09
N ASN A 66 5.78 -4.36 -5.68
CA ASN A 66 7.02 -4.12 -6.44
C ASN A 66 7.10 -2.73 -7.09
N GLU A 67 6.92 -2.64 -8.40
CA GLU A 67 7.13 -1.42 -9.20
C GLU A 67 6.29 -0.24 -8.71
N SER A 68 5.09 -0.51 -8.19
CA SER A 68 4.22 0.52 -7.63
C SER A 68 4.79 1.17 -6.38
N ILE A 69 5.51 0.44 -5.53
CA ILE A 69 6.13 0.99 -4.31
C ILE A 69 7.30 1.90 -4.72
N THR A 70 8.16 1.42 -5.61
CA THR A 70 9.29 2.22 -6.11
C THR A 70 8.79 3.48 -6.81
N LYS A 71 7.76 3.38 -7.65
CA LYS A 71 7.14 4.53 -8.32
C LYS A 71 6.52 5.51 -7.32
N TYR A 72 5.79 5.01 -6.33
CA TYR A 72 5.21 5.84 -5.28
C TYR A 72 6.31 6.61 -4.52
N LEU A 73 7.37 5.92 -4.09
CA LEU A 73 8.50 6.54 -3.41
C LEU A 73 9.22 7.57 -4.29
N LEU A 74 9.39 7.29 -5.58
CA LEU A 74 10.01 8.24 -6.50
C LEU A 74 9.21 9.54 -6.61
N VAL A 75 7.89 9.43 -6.84
CA VAL A 75 6.99 10.60 -6.93
C VAL A 75 6.92 11.35 -5.60
N LEU A 76 6.90 10.62 -4.48
CA LEU A 76 6.92 11.21 -3.13
C LEU A 76 8.19 12.04 -2.91
N MET A 77 9.35 11.46 -3.18
CA MET A 77 10.64 12.12 -2.99
C MET A 77 10.81 13.32 -3.94
N GLU A 78 10.38 13.20 -5.20
CA GLU A 78 10.42 14.30 -6.17
C GLU A 78 9.47 15.44 -5.79
N SER A 79 8.28 15.11 -5.27
CA SER A 79 7.32 16.12 -4.81
C SER A 79 7.82 16.81 -3.53
N TYR A 80 8.40 16.04 -2.62
CA TYR A 80 8.96 16.56 -1.37
C TYR A 80 10.18 17.46 -1.61
N SER A 81 11.06 17.11 -2.58
CA SER A 81 12.25 17.92 -2.88
C SER A 81 11.90 19.34 -3.34
N LYS A 82 10.75 19.53 -4.01
CA LYS A 82 10.23 20.84 -4.43
C LYS A 82 9.81 21.73 -3.26
N LEU A 83 9.61 21.16 -2.06
CA LEU A 83 9.26 21.90 -0.84
C LEU A 83 10.51 22.38 -0.07
N LEU A 84 11.70 21.94 -0.44
CA LEU A 84 12.95 22.34 0.22
C LEU A 84 13.21 23.82 -0.03
N LYS A 85 13.38 24.57 1.06
CA LYS A 85 13.71 26.01 1.03
C LYS A 85 15.21 26.29 1.15
N TRP A 86 16.01 25.24 1.34
CA TRP A 86 17.45 25.32 1.53
C TRP A 86 18.16 24.38 0.56
N GLU A 87 19.40 24.74 0.23
CA GLU A 87 20.26 23.91 -0.60
C GLU A 87 20.81 22.73 0.22
N LEU A 88 20.78 21.53 -0.38
CA LEU A 88 21.29 20.32 0.26
C LEU A 88 22.81 20.39 0.35
N GLN A 89 23.35 20.34 1.57
CA GLN A 89 24.79 20.24 1.79
C GLN A 89 25.20 18.76 1.85
N PRO A 90 26.24 18.35 1.09
CA PRO A 90 26.77 17.00 1.19
C PRO A 90 27.27 16.71 2.60
N ILE A 91 26.83 15.60 3.19
CA ILE A 91 27.43 15.09 4.42
C ILE A 91 28.69 14.32 4.01
N GLU A 92 29.86 14.88 4.32
CA GLU A 92 31.19 14.40 3.88
C GLU A 92 31.46 12.93 4.22
N GLU A 93 30.87 12.43 5.30
CA GLU A 93 30.97 11.04 5.77
C GLU A 93 30.23 10.06 4.85
N ILE A 94 29.06 10.46 4.33
CA ILE A 94 28.25 9.66 3.39
C ILE A 94 28.84 9.72 1.97
N ALA A 95 29.49 10.84 1.61
CA ALA A 95 30.12 11.01 0.30
C ALA A 95 31.30 10.04 0.08
N LYS A 96 31.99 9.64 1.15
CA LYS A 96 33.11 8.67 1.10
C LYS A 96 32.64 7.23 0.82
N GLU A 97 31.46 6.84 1.31
CA GLU A 97 30.89 5.50 1.08
C GLU A 97 30.31 5.32 -0.34
N ARG A 98 29.88 6.42 -0.97
CA ARG A 98 29.25 6.40 -2.30
C ARG A 98 30.19 6.00 -3.45
N ILE A 99 31.51 5.99 -3.22
CA ILE A 99 32.51 5.55 -4.21
C ILE A 99 32.64 4.01 -4.27
N VAL A 100 32.12 3.25 -3.30
CA VAL A 100 32.49 1.81 -3.15
C VAL A 100 31.42 0.80 -3.60
N ARG A 101 30.21 1.18 -4.04
CA ARG A 101 29.21 0.16 -4.49
C ARG A 101 28.43 0.55 -5.75
N PRO A 102 28.93 0.22 -6.96
CA PRO A 102 28.10 0.20 -8.16
C PRO A 102 27.31 -1.12 -8.21
N LEU A 103 26.14 -1.19 -7.55
CA LEU A 103 25.35 -2.44 -7.53
C LEU A 103 23.97 -2.40 -8.19
N TYR A 104 23.55 -1.31 -8.85
CA TYR A 104 22.22 -1.24 -9.47
C TYR A 104 22.15 -0.69 -10.90
N LEU A 105 23.26 -0.73 -11.66
CA LEU A 105 23.26 -0.33 -13.09
C LEU A 105 23.66 -1.44 -14.08
N LYS A 106 23.69 -2.71 -13.65
CA LYS A 106 23.89 -3.84 -14.59
C LYS A 106 22.67 -4.76 -14.62
N LYS A 107 21.78 -4.43 -15.57
CA LYS A 107 20.73 -5.23 -16.24
C LYS A 107 19.31 -4.68 -16.08
N ALA A 108 19.04 -3.60 -16.79
CA ALA A 108 17.77 -3.43 -17.49
C ALA A 108 18.14 -3.24 -18.98
N ARG A 109 18.17 -4.34 -19.72
CA ARG A 109 18.05 -4.31 -21.18
C ARG A 109 16.58 -4.57 -21.48
N PHE A 110 15.94 -3.62 -22.15
CA PHE A 110 14.67 -3.85 -22.86
C PHE A 110 14.86 -4.86 -23.98
#